data_AF-A0A2S2PJZ4-F1
#
_entry.id   AF-A0A2S2PJZ4-F1
#
_cell.length_a   1.000
_cell.length_b   1.000
_cell.length_c   1.000
_cell.angle_alpha   90.00
_cell.angle_beta   90.00
_cell.angle_gamma   90.00
#
_symmetry.space_group_name_H-M   'P 1'
#
loop_
_entity.id
_entity.type
_entity.pdbx_description
1 polymer ?
#
loop_
_entity_poly.entity_id
_entity_poly.type
_entity_poly.pdbx_seq_one_letter_code
_entity_poly.pdbx_strand_id
1 'polypeptide(L)'
;VNKRSKSNDECDNSTNKKLCVESEHTSSNKESNKNMELHETSDLPECWNKGQYENFKTVNEWLVVKNKALGCLICKNITNLGLSVVDKTLRFSKPWQDCSIISNDGQIENIQFGDCNIRDLCQQFQIDEKSTIQSFRIYKMDLGKKEIPEDLKPLYKSIATIPVSTSECERNFSSMNEIMSPLRTSLNIKTVAALLFINCVGPPLTKFEPEKYVRSWLLNGRHSADDTASRKRNHKCDKTYESLWKLL
;
A
#
# COMPACT_ATOMS: atom_id res chain seq x y z
N VAL A 1 -16.67 -23.97 -34.82
CA VAL A 1 -15.30 -24.36 -35.19
C VAL A 1 -14.37 -23.95 -34.06
N ASN A 2 -13.65 -24.93 -33.47
CA ASN A 2 -12.42 -24.86 -32.65
C ASN A 2 -11.79 -23.46 -32.43
N LYS A 3 -11.19 -23.09 -31.28
CA LYS A 3 -10.43 -23.87 -30.29
C LYS A 3 -10.18 -22.99 -29.05
N ARG A 4 -9.99 -23.69 -27.93
CA ARG A 4 -9.54 -23.26 -26.61
C ARG A 4 -8.06 -22.84 -26.64
N SER A 5 -7.66 -21.81 -25.91
CA SER A 5 -6.26 -21.57 -25.54
C SER A 5 -6.20 -20.93 -24.14
N LYS A 6 -5.93 -21.80 -23.15
CA LYS A 6 -5.34 -21.46 -21.85
C LYS A 6 -3.84 -21.21 -22.07
N SER A 7 -3.29 -20.19 -21.45
CA SER A 7 -1.85 -20.04 -21.23
C SER A 7 -1.58 -20.15 -19.73
N ASN A 8 -1.00 -21.29 -19.35
CA ASN A 8 -0.27 -21.49 -18.11
C ASN A 8 1.16 -20.99 -18.34
N ASP A 9 1.73 -20.25 -17.40
CA ASP A 9 3.18 -20.10 -17.29
C ASP A 9 3.59 -20.60 -15.90
N GLU A 10 3.98 -21.87 -15.87
CA GLU A 10 4.84 -22.49 -14.86
C GLU A 10 6.29 -22.15 -15.19
N CYS A 11 7.09 -21.77 -14.19
CA CYS A 11 8.55 -21.79 -14.29
C CYS A 11 9.10 -22.67 -13.16
N ASP A 12 9.53 -23.86 -13.55
CA ASP A 12 10.28 -24.81 -12.73
C ASP A 12 11.77 -24.44 -12.67
N ASN A 13 12.26 -24.33 -11.43
CA ASN A 13 13.37 -25.08 -10.84
C ASN A 13 14.69 -25.26 -11.62
N SER A 14 15.81 -24.75 -11.08
CA SER A 14 17.07 -25.52 -11.03
C SER A 14 18.12 -24.98 -10.05
N THR A 15 18.30 -25.73 -8.97
CA THR A 15 19.54 -26.16 -8.30
C THR A 15 20.88 -25.69 -8.88
N ASN A 16 21.74 -25.12 -8.03
CA ASN A 16 23.20 -25.29 -8.17
C ASN A 16 23.87 -25.48 -6.80
N LYS A 17 24.26 -26.73 -6.55
CA LYS A 17 25.20 -27.18 -5.51
C LYS A 17 26.62 -27.22 -6.10
N LYS A 18 27.61 -26.71 -5.37
CA LYS A 18 29.05 -27.09 -5.40
C LYS A 18 29.67 -26.54 -4.10
N LEU A 19 30.10 -27.32 -3.09
CA LEU A 19 31.28 -28.22 -3.00
C LEU A 19 32.53 -27.63 -3.67
N CYS A 20 33.73 -27.55 -3.09
CA CYS A 20 34.30 -28.04 -1.83
C CYS A 20 35.75 -27.50 -1.74
N VAL A 21 36.42 -27.80 -0.62
CA VAL A 21 37.87 -28.03 -0.43
C VAL A 21 38.73 -26.90 0.17
N GLU A 22 39.35 -27.30 1.27
CA GLU A 22 40.38 -26.69 2.12
C GLU A 22 41.72 -26.47 1.41
N SER A 23 42.57 -25.61 2.00
CA SER A 23 44.01 -25.88 2.01
C SER A 23 44.66 -25.22 3.24
N GLU A 24 45.27 -26.08 4.04
CA GLU A 24 46.07 -25.86 5.24
C GLU A 24 47.35 -25.05 4.96
N HIS A 25 47.92 -24.36 5.97
CA HIS A 25 49.23 -24.72 6.53
C HIS A 25 49.73 -23.80 7.68
N THR A 26 49.98 -24.47 8.82
CA THR A 26 51.16 -24.41 9.72
C THR A 26 51.45 -23.23 10.65
N SER A 27 51.17 -23.50 11.93
CA SER A 27 52.14 -23.67 13.05
C SER A 27 53.09 -22.53 13.45
N SER A 28 52.91 -21.99 14.67
CA SER A 28 53.91 -22.20 15.74
C SER A 28 53.35 -21.94 17.15
N ASN A 29 53.59 -22.90 18.04
CA ASN A 29 53.28 -22.93 19.46
C ASN A 29 53.85 -21.75 20.27
N LYS A 30 53.16 -21.39 21.36
CA LYS A 30 53.76 -21.31 22.70
C LYS A 30 52.68 -21.41 23.79
N GLU A 31 52.77 -22.50 24.56
CA GLU A 31 52.01 -22.76 25.78
C GLU A 31 52.32 -21.74 26.87
N SER A 32 51.34 -21.41 27.71
CA SER A 32 51.48 -21.25 29.17
C SER A 32 50.11 -21.19 29.87
N ASN A 33 49.54 -22.38 30.06
CA ASN A 33 48.83 -22.95 31.22
C ASN A 33 48.14 -22.10 32.33
N LYS A 34 46.92 -22.59 32.67
CA LYS A 34 46.13 -22.59 33.93
C LYS A 34 45.25 -21.35 34.22
N ASN A 35 43.95 -21.44 34.50
CA ASN A 35 43.04 -22.55 34.80
C ASN A 35 41.58 -22.10 34.57
N MET A 36 40.81 -22.97 33.93
CA MET A 36 39.44 -23.38 34.29
C MET A 36 38.44 -22.30 34.72
N GLU A 37 37.61 -21.86 33.76
CA GLU A 37 36.18 -21.83 34.01
C GLU A 37 35.42 -22.26 32.75
N LEU A 38 34.90 -23.47 32.84
CA LEU A 38 34.09 -24.15 31.87
C LEU A 38 32.67 -23.59 31.97
N HIS A 39 32.39 -22.49 31.29
CA HIS A 39 31.05 -22.00 31.04
C HIS A 39 31.04 -21.37 29.64
N GLU A 40 29.90 -20.89 29.15
CA GLU A 40 29.77 -20.12 27.89
C GLU A 40 29.51 -20.92 26.60
N THR A 41 28.60 -21.89 26.66
CA THR A 41 27.69 -22.11 25.52
C THR A 41 26.22 -21.83 25.86
N SER A 42 25.88 -21.59 27.14
CA SER A 42 24.51 -21.32 27.60
C SER A 42 24.08 -19.86 27.51
N ASP A 43 25.05 -18.94 27.50
CA ASP A 43 24.78 -17.52 27.76
C ASP A 43 24.78 -16.67 26.48
N LEU A 44 25.06 -17.29 25.34
CA LEU A 44 25.06 -16.64 24.04
C LEU A 44 23.62 -16.45 23.52
N PRO A 45 23.28 -15.33 22.87
CA PRO A 45 21.99 -15.19 22.21
C PRO A 45 21.78 -16.30 21.19
N GLU A 46 20.54 -16.79 21.06
CA GLU A 46 20.22 -17.93 20.18
C GLU A 46 20.53 -17.67 18.70
N CYS A 47 20.55 -16.40 18.28
CA CYS A 47 20.92 -16.02 16.91
C CYS A 47 22.43 -16.00 16.63
N TRP A 48 23.29 -16.16 17.64
CA TRP A 48 24.74 -16.14 17.49
C TRP A 48 25.30 -17.53 17.68
N ASN A 49 26.15 -17.96 16.75
CA ASN A 49 27.02 -19.10 16.98
C ASN A 49 28.33 -18.66 17.64
N LYS A 50 29.05 -19.63 18.23
CA LYS A 50 30.30 -19.37 18.96
C LYS A 50 31.34 -18.64 18.12
N GLY A 51 31.51 -19.03 16.85
CA GLY A 51 32.48 -18.40 15.95
C GLY A 51 32.13 -16.94 15.59
N GLN A 52 30.83 -16.63 15.42
CA GLN A 52 30.36 -15.26 15.20
C GLN A 52 30.63 -14.38 16.41
N TYR A 53 30.36 -14.89 17.62
CA TYR A 53 30.64 -14.17 18.85
C TYR A 53 32.12 -13.85 18.99
N GLU A 54 32.99 -14.83 18.79
CA GLU A 54 34.44 -14.64 18.87
C GLU A 54 34.91 -13.58 17.87
N ASN A 55 34.42 -13.61 16.63
CA ASN A 55 34.73 -12.60 15.62
C ASN A 55 34.21 -11.20 16.00
N PHE A 56 32.99 -11.09 16.53
CA PHE A 56 32.46 -9.79 16.95
C PHE A 56 33.16 -9.25 18.19
N LYS A 57 33.59 -10.12 19.10
CA LYS A 57 34.29 -9.74 20.33
C LYS A 57 35.73 -9.29 20.06
N THR A 58 36.42 -9.89 19.08
CA THR A 58 37.74 -9.40 18.65
C THR A 58 37.66 -8.04 17.96
N VAL A 59 36.59 -7.77 17.22
CA VAL A 59 36.37 -6.48 16.55
C VAL A 59 35.82 -5.41 17.51
N ASN A 60 35.04 -5.82 18.51
CA ASN A 60 34.33 -4.90 19.41
C ASN A 60 34.63 -5.25 20.87
N GLU A 61 35.73 -4.71 21.40
CA GLU A 61 36.13 -4.92 22.81
C GLU A 61 35.08 -4.43 23.83
N TRP A 62 34.23 -3.49 23.43
CA TRP A 62 33.19 -2.91 24.27
C TRP A 62 31.92 -3.77 24.40
N LEU A 63 31.79 -4.81 23.58
CA LEU A 63 30.61 -5.66 23.49
C LEU A 63 30.57 -6.70 24.62
N VAL A 64 29.44 -6.79 25.32
CA VAL A 64 29.21 -7.78 26.39
C VAL A 64 27.96 -8.60 26.13
N VAL A 65 28.07 -9.88 26.46
CA VAL A 65 26.97 -10.84 26.44
C VAL A 65 26.68 -11.27 27.87
N LYS A 66 25.43 -11.18 28.29
CA LYS A 66 24.97 -11.66 29.60
C LYS A 66 23.54 -12.19 29.47
N ASN A 67 23.27 -13.37 30.02
CA ASN A 67 21.92 -13.97 30.05
C ASN A 67 21.25 -14.02 28.66
N LYS A 68 21.95 -14.45 27.60
CA LYS A 68 21.47 -14.46 26.21
C LYS A 68 21.13 -13.07 25.62
N ALA A 69 21.58 -11.99 26.24
CA ALA A 69 21.36 -10.63 25.80
C ALA A 69 22.68 -9.87 25.58
N LEU A 70 22.64 -8.90 24.68
CA LEU A 70 23.77 -8.04 24.32
C LEU A 70 23.73 -6.71 25.08
N GLY A 71 24.90 -6.16 25.34
CA GLY A 71 25.09 -4.84 25.91
C GLY A 71 26.47 -4.25 25.61
N CYS A 72 26.73 -3.07 26.16
CA CYS A 72 27.98 -2.35 25.98
C CYS A 72 28.58 -1.90 27.31
N LEU A 73 29.86 -2.22 27.55
CA LEU A 73 30.60 -1.84 28.75
C LEU A 73 30.81 -0.33 28.87
N ILE A 74 31.00 0.34 27.74
CA ILE A 74 31.24 1.79 27.69
C ILE A 74 29.94 2.51 28.01
N CYS A 75 28.85 2.17 27.30
CA CYS A 75 27.56 2.82 27.49
C CYS A 75 26.98 2.60 28.89
N LYS A 76 27.31 1.47 29.56
CA LYS A 76 26.92 1.22 30.94
C LYS A 76 27.47 2.24 31.93
N ASN A 77 28.67 2.77 31.67
CA ASN A 77 29.38 3.66 32.58
C ASN A 77 29.21 5.15 32.22
N ILE A 78 28.60 5.46 31.07
CA ILE A 78 28.42 6.84 30.59
C ILE A 78 26.93 7.16 30.54
N THR A 79 26.50 8.12 31.35
CA THR A 79 25.08 8.53 31.43
C THR A 79 24.72 9.68 30.48
N ASN A 80 25.71 10.44 30.00
CA ASN A 80 25.56 11.54 29.07
C ASN A 80 26.77 11.69 28.13
N LEU A 81 26.53 12.08 26.88
CA LEU A 81 27.59 12.34 25.88
C LEU A 81 28.17 13.76 25.94
N GLY A 82 27.94 14.48 27.05
CA GLY A 82 28.54 15.81 27.28
C GLY A 82 28.15 16.89 26.27
N LEU A 83 27.04 16.73 25.53
CA LEU A 83 26.57 17.77 24.61
C LEU A 83 25.93 18.91 25.39
N SER A 84 26.30 20.14 25.01
CA SER A 84 25.91 21.40 25.63
C SER A 84 24.40 21.46 25.89
N VAL A 85 24.03 22.05 27.04
CA VAL A 85 22.67 22.14 27.63
C VAL A 85 21.60 22.71 26.67
N VAL A 86 22.01 23.27 25.53
CA VAL A 86 21.14 23.83 24.49
C VAL A 86 20.56 22.74 23.57
N ASP A 87 21.24 21.61 23.40
CA ASP A 87 20.79 20.50 22.55
C ASP A 87 20.34 19.32 23.42
N LYS A 88 19.17 18.78 23.10
CA LYS A 88 18.53 17.64 23.79
C LYS A 88 19.58 16.58 24.16
N THR A 89 19.74 16.32 25.46
CA THR A 89 20.70 15.32 25.97
C THR A 89 20.56 13.99 25.22
N LEU A 90 21.58 13.64 24.42
CA LEU A 90 21.69 12.32 23.80
C LEU A 90 21.94 11.30 24.91
N ARG A 91 20.89 10.52 25.21
CA ARG A 91 20.93 9.43 26.19
C ARG A 91 21.16 8.12 25.45
N PHE A 92 22.00 7.25 26.01
CA PHE A 92 22.13 5.89 25.50
C PHE A 92 20.87 5.08 25.78
N SER A 93 20.56 4.14 24.89
CA SER A 93 19.44 3.20 25.07
C SER A 93 19.60 2.40 26.36
N LYS A 94 18.60 2.46 27.27
CA LYS A 94 18.62 1.70 28.54
C LYS A 94 18.83 0.19 28.31
N PRO A 95 18.11 -0.48 27.38
CA PRO A 95 18.39 -1.87 27.02
C PRO A 95 19.84 -2.18 26.68
N TRP A 96 20.58 -1.23 26.08
CA TRP A 96 21.99 -1.40 25.74
C TRP A 96 22.93 -1.22 26.94
N GLN A 97 22.59 -0.33 27.86
CA GLN A 97 23.30 -0.14 29.13
C GLN A 97 23.09 -1.33 30.08
N ASP A 98 21.87 -1.86 30.11
CA ASP A 98 21.43 -2.89 31.04
C ASP A 98 21.72 -4.32 30.54
N CYS A 99 22.35 -4.47 29.37
CA CYS A 99 22.61 -5.76 28.72
C CYS A 99 21.32 -6.58 28.54
N SER A 100 20.29 -5.96 27.97
CA SER A 100 18.95 -6.53 27.81
C SER A 100 18.48 -6.57 26.34
N ILE A 101 19.41 -6.43 25.39
CA ILE A 101 19.10 -6.59 23.97
C ILE A 101 19.06 -8.08 23.65
N ILE A 102 17.85 -8.62 23.49
CA ILE A 102 17.61 -10.00 23.07
C ILE A 102 17.28 -10.06 21.58
N SER A 103 17.57 -11.21 20.98
CA SER A 103 17.15 -11.53 19.63
C SER A 103 15.64 -11.74 19.60
N ASN A 104 14.98 -11.16 18.60
CA ASN A 104 13.51 -11.12 18.51
C ASN A 104 12.96 -12.27 17.65
N ASP A 105 13.68 -13.39 17.60
CA ASP A 105 13.71 -14.38 16.53
C ASP A 105 12.40 -15.18 16.33
N GLY A 106 11.32 -14.85 17.06
CA GLY A 106 10.02 -15.48 16.91
C GLY A 106 8.82 -14.53 16.70
N GLN A 107 8.97 -13.20 16.82
CA GLN A 107 7.79 -12.30 16.81
C GLN A 107 7.89 -11.09 15.87
N ILE A 108 9.06 -10.76 15.32
CA ILE A 108 9.14 -9.72 14.28
C ILE A 108 8.89 -10.39 12.92
N GLU A 109 7.62 -10.43 12.50
CA GLU A 109 7.34 -10.48 11.07
C GLU A 109 8.11 -9.34 10.39
N ASN A 110 8.84 -9.65 9.31
CA ASN A 110 9.67 -8.72 8.53
C ASN A 110 9.18 -7.25 8.64
N ILE A 111 10.01 -6.37 9.23
CA ILE A 111 9.67 -4.95 9.48
C ILE A 111 9.31 -4.24 8.17
N GLN A 112 9.90 -4.67 7.06
CA GLN A 112 9.68 -4.11 5.73
C GLN A 112 8.49 -4.75 4.99
N PHE A 113 7.78 -5.67 5.64
CA PHE A 113 6.60 -6.31 5.05
C PHE A 113 5.61 -5.24 4.60
N GLY A 114 5.21 -5.30 3.33
CA GLY A 114 4.25 -4.35 2.76
C GLY A 114 4.85 -3.02 2.31
N ASP A 115 6.14 -2.75 2.52
CA ASP A 115 6.76 -1.48 2.09
C ASP A 115 6.65 -1.25 0.58
N CYS A 116 6.74 -2.31 -0.24
CA CYS A 116 6.52 -2.21 -1.68
C CYS A 116 5.08 -1.77 -2.00
N ASN A 117 4.09 -2.41 -1.39
CA ASN A 117 2.68 -2.09 -1.58
C ASN A 117 2.36 -0.66 -1.10
N ILE A 118 2.90 -0.25 0.04
CA ILE A 118 2.72 1.12 0.56
C ILE A 118 3.38 2.14 -0.37
N ARG A 119 4.56 1.85 -0.91
CA ARG A 119 5.22 2.69 -1.91
C ARG A 119 4.36 2.85 -3.17
N ASP A 120 3.84 1.76 -3.70
CA ASP A 120 2.98 1.78 -4.89
C ASP A 120 1.72 2.61 -4.65
N LEU A 121 1.09 2.46 -3.48
CA LEU A 121 -0.07 3.26 -3.08
C LEU A 121 0.29 4.74 -2.90
N CYS A 122 1.44 5.06 -2.29
CA CYS A 122 1.90 6.44 -2.13
C CYS A 122 2.13 7.10 -3.50
N GLN A 123 2.71 6.36 -4.45
CA GLN A 123 2.89 6.84 -5.82
C GLN A 123 1.55 7.08 -6.51
N GLN A 124 0.59 6.16 -6.38
CA GLN A 124 -0.72 6.27 -7.00
C GLN A 124 -1.55 7.43 -6.42
N PHE A 125 -1.49 7.64 -5.11
CA PHE A 125 -2.24 8.70 -4.42
C PHE A 125 -1.47 10.01 -4.24
N GLN A 126 -0.22 10.10 -4.74
CA GLN A 126 0.65 11.28 -4.61
C GLN A 126 0.85 11.70 -3.14
N ILE A 127 1.16 10.75 -2.27
CA ILE A 127 1.41 10.94 -0.83
C ILE A 127 2.91 10.81 -0.56
N ASP A 128 3.41 11.47 0.50
CA ASP A 128 4.82 11.37 0.89
C ASP A 128 5.21 9.92 1.26
N GLU A 129 6.00 9.30 0.40
CA GLU A 129 6.41 7.90 0.55
C GLU A 129 7.19 7.66 1.85
N LYS A 130 8.17 8.52 2.14
CA LYS A 130 9.15 8.27 3.20
C LYS A 130 8.51 8.30 4.58
N SER A 131 7.70 9.32 4.85
CA SER A 131 6.99 9.46 6.12
C SER A 131 5.91 8.39 6.28
N THR A 132 5.17 8.07 5.21
CA THR A 132 4.10 7.06 5.27
C THR A 132 4.66 5.65 5.48
N ILE A 133 5.75 5.25 4.82
CA ILE A 133 6.40 3.95 5.07
C ILE A 133 6.88 3.86 6.52
N GLN A 134 7.55 4.90 7.02
CA GLN A 134 8.04 4.90 8.40
C GLN A 134 6.89 4.78 9.41
N SER A 135 5.80 5.51 9.18
CA SER A 135 4.60 5.46 10.00
C SER A 135 3.89 4.11 9.94
N PHE A 136 3.84 3.47 8.78
CA PHE A 136 3.30 2.12 8.62
C PHE A 136 4.10 1.08 9.40
N ARG A 137 5.44 1.16 9.35
CA ARG A 137 6.32 0.28 10.14
C ARG A 137 6.07 0.45 11.64
N ILE A 138 5.93 1.69 12.14
CA ILE A 138 5.61 1.98 13.54
C ILE A 138 4.26 1.36 13.91
N TYR A 139 3.23 1.58 13.08
CA TYR A 139 1.89 1.03 13.29
C TYR A 139 1.90 -0.51 13.36
N LYS A 140 2.69 -1.16 12.49
CA LYS A 140 2.89 -2.61 12.51
C LYS A 140 3.63 -3.09 13.77
N MET A 141 4.71 -2.42 14.16
CA MET A 141 5.47 -2.75 15.38
C MET A 141 4.60 -2.67 16.65
N ASP A 142 3.65 -1.74 16.67
CA ASP A 142 2.67 -1.61 17.76
C ASP A 142 1.49 -2.60 17.66
N LEU A 143 1.51 -3.55 16.71
CA LEU A 143 0.42 -4.51 16.43
C LEU A 143 -0.95 -3.84 16.22
N GLY A 144 -0.96 -2.60 15.72
CA GLY A 144 -2.20 -1.81 15.59
C GLY A 144 -2.90 -1.49 16.92
N LYS A 145 -2.23 -1.64 18.06
CA LYS A 145 -2.80 -1.34 19.40
C LYS A 145 -2.89 0.16 19.69
N LYS A 146 -2.12 0.98 18.97
CA LYS A 146 -2.17 2.44 19.06
C LYS A 146 -3.00 3.04 17.93
N GLU A 147 -3.40 4.29 18.12
CA GLU A 147 -4.06 5.08 17.09
C GLU A 147 -3.22 5.19 15.82
N ILE A 148 -3.91 5.37 14.69
CA ILE A 148 -3.28 5.51 13.37
C ILE A 148 -2.38 6.76 13.37
N PRO A 149 -1.07 6.63 13.05
CA PRO A 149 -0.15 7.76 12.98
C PRO A 149 -0.62 8.84 11.99
N GLU A 150 -0.35 10.11 12.29
CA GLU A 150 -0.84 11.25 11.50
C GLU A 150 -0.42 11.17 10.03
N ASP A 151 0.83 10.78 9.76
CA ASP A 151 1.36 10.66 8.39
C ASP A 151 0.79 9.47 7.61
N LEU A 152 0.11 8.53 8.29
CA LEU A 152 -0.59 7.40 7.67
C LEU A 152 -2.06 7.71 7.37
N LYS A 153 -2.65 8.73 8.05
CA LYS A 153 -4.06 9.10 7.87
C LYS A 153 -4.42 9.52 6.44
N PRO A 154 -3.60 10.28 5.69
CA PRO A 154 -3.90 10.61 4.30
C PRO A 154 -4.06 9.36 3.44
N LEU A 155 -3.16 8.39 3.60
CA LEU A 155 -3.22 7.13 2.87
C LEU A 155 -4.48 6.33 3.25
N TYR A 156 -4.79 6.26 4.56
CA TYR A 156 -5.99 5.59 5.05
C TYR A 156 -7.28 6.20 4.48
N LYS A 157 -7.38 7.54 4.45
CA LYS A 157 -8.50 8.26 3.86
C LYS A 157 -8.62 8.00 2.36
N SER A 158 -7.50 7.97 1.64
CA SER A 158 -7.50 7.68 0.20
C SER A 158 -7.98 6.26 -0.10
N ILE A 159 -7.50 5.26 0.64
CA ILE A 159 -7.93 3.87 0.51
C ILE A 159 -9.43 3.73 0.76
N ALA A 160 -9.98 4.48 1.72
CA ALA A 160 -11.42 4.49 2.01
C ALA A 160 -12.29 5.06 0.88
N THR A 161 -11.70 5.70 -0.13
CA THR A 161 -12.43 6.15 -1.33
C THR A 161 -12.51 5.07 -2.43
N ILE A 162 -11.73 3.99 -2.30
CA ILE A 162 -11.74 2.89 -3.27
C ILE A 162 -13.01 2.06 -3.04
N PRO A 163 -13.86 1.87 -4.07
CA PRO A 163 -15.03 1.01 -3.93
C PRO A 163 -14.59 -0.44 -3.69
N VAL A 164 -15.14 -1.07 -2.65
CA VAL A 164 -14.77 -2.43 -2.23
C VAL A 164 -15.37 -3.51 -3.15
N SER A 165 -16.37 -3.14 -3.98
CA SER A 165 -17.14 -4.09 -4.79
C SER A 165 -17.47 -3.54 -6.18
N THR A 166 -17.49 -4.43 -7.17
CA THR A 166 -17.97 -4.17 -8.53
C THR A 166 -19.47 -3.89 -8.58
N SER A 167 -20.22 -4.20 -7.52
CA SER A 167 -21.66 -3.94 -7.43
C SER A 167 -22.00 -2.45 -7.57
N GLU A 168 -21.10 -1.54 -7.18
CA GLU A 168 -21.26 -0.11 -7.43
C GLU A 168 -21.26 0.21 -8.93
N CYS A 169 -20.38 -0.44 -9.69
CA CYS A 169 -20.32 -0.30 -11.15
C CYS A 169 -21.53 -0.96 -11.84
N GLU A 170 -21.96 -2.13 -11.37
CA GLU A 170 -23.11 -2.87 -11.92
C GLU A 170 -24.42 -2.08 -11.80
N ARG A 171 -24.63 -1.37 -10.69
CA ARG A 171 -25.79 -0.47 -10.55
C ARG A 171 -25.78 0.62 -11.62
N ASN A 172 -24.63 1.22 -11.90
CA ASN A 172 -24.51 2.26 -12.92
C ASN A 172 -24.74 1.70 -14.34
N PHE A 173 -24.28 0.48 -14.63
CA PHE A 173 -24.59 -0.19 -15.90
C PHE A 173 -26.08 -0.52 -16.03
N SER A 174 -26.75 -0.87 -14.94
CA SER A 174 -28.21 -1.04 -14.94
C SER A 174 -28.92 0.28 -15.30
N SER A 175 -28.51 1.40 -14.69
CA SER A 175 -29.03 2.72 -15.05
C SER A 175 -28.71 3.12 -16.49
N MET A 176 -27.60 2.64 -17.06
CA MET A 176 -27.28 2.87 -18.48
C MET A 176 -28.35 2.26 -19.40
N ASN A 177 -28.99 1.15 -19.02
CA ASN A 177 -30.08 0.56 -19.81
C ASN A 177 -31.33 1.46 -19.86
N GLU A 178 -31.58 2.27 -18.82
CA GLU A 178 -32.65 3.28 -18.86
C GLU A 178 -32.32 4.44 -19.80
N ILE A 179 -31.03 4.81 -19.90
CA ILE A 179 -30.54 5.86 -20.79
C ILE A 179 -30.56 5.38 -22.25
N MET A 180 -30.14 4.14 -22.48
CA MET A 180 -30.05 3.47 -23.78
C MET A 180 -31.31 2.66 -24.08
N SER A 181 -32.43 3.33 -24.32
CA SER A 181 -33.66 2.66 -24.73
C SER A 181 -33.63 2.25 -26.22
N PRO A 182 -34.42 1.23 -26.64
CA PRO A 182 -34.55 0.85 -28.06
C PRO A 182 -35.00 1.99 -28.99
N LEU A 183 -35.65 3.02 -28.43
CA LEU A 183 -36.06 4.24 -29.15
C LEU A 183 -34.95 5.30 -29.24
N ARG A 184 -33.89 5.20 -28.44
CA ARG A 184 -32.70 6.08 -28.41
C ARG A 184 -31.44 5.36 -28.97
N THR A 185 -31.62 4.54 -30.00
CA THR A 185 -30.65 3.56 -30.51
C THR A 185 -29.39 4.11 -31.21
N SER A 186 -29.03 5.38 -31.03
CA SER A 186 -27.78 5.93 -31.58
C SER A 186 -27.29 7.13 -30.79
N LEU A 187 -26.95 6.93 -29.52
CA LEU A 187 -26.15 7.90 -28.78
C LEU A 187 -24.66 7.58 -28.96
N ASN A 188 -23.85 8.61 -29.20
CA ASN A 188 -22.39 8.45 -29.23
C ASN A 188 -21.89 8.05 -27.84
N ILE A 189 -20.89 7.17 -27.78
CA ILE A 189 -20.23 6.71 -26.54
C ILE A 189 -19.86 7.89 -25.64
N LYS A 190 -19.34 8.99 -26.22
CA LYS A 190 -19.00 10.21 -25.46
C LYS A 190 -20.22 10.81 -24.76
N THR A 191 -21.36 10.82 -25.43
CA THR A 191 -22.62 11.33 -24.88
C THR A 191 -23.18 10.40 -23.81
N VAL A 192 -23.11 9.09 -24.04
CA VAL A 192 -23.56 8.09 -23.04
C VAL A 192 -22.72 8.18 -21.78
N ALA A 193 -21.39 8.29 -21.91
CA ALA A 193 -20.49 8.47 -20.77
C ALA A 193 -20.79 9.76 -20.00
N ALA A 194 -21.07 10.87 -20.68
CA ALA A 194 -21.45 12.12 -20.04
C ALA A 194 -22.80 12.03 -19.30
N LEU A 195 -23.80 11.37 -19.88
CA LEU A 195 -25.09 11.15 -19.23
C LEU A 195 -24.96 10.23 -18.01
N LEU A 196 -24.15 9.19 -18.11
CA LEU A 196 -23.86 8.29 -16.99
C LEU A 196 -23.14 9.04 -15.87
N PHE A 197 -22.17 9.89 -16.20
CA PHE A 197 -21.49 10.74 -15.23
C PHE A 197 -22.48 11.68 -14.52
N ILE A 198 -23.35 12.37 -15.28
CA ILE A 198 -24.41 13.22 -14.69
C ILE A 198 -25.33 12.40 -13.78
N ASN A 199 -25.66 11.16 -14.14
CA ASN A 199 -26.49 10.31 -13.30
C ASN A 199 -25.79 9.90 -11.99
N CYS A 200 -24.48 9.68 -12.01
CA CYS A 200 -23.71 9.25 -10.84
C CYS A 200 -23.33 10.40 -9.89
N VAL A 201 -22.94 11.57 -10.43
CA VAL A 201 -22.41 12.68 -9.63
C VAL A 201 -23.25 13.96 -9.72
N GLY A 202 -24.33 13.94 -10.49
CA GLY A 202 -25.18 15.10 -10.69
C GLY A 202 -25.88 15.54 -9.40
N PRO A 203 -26.16 16.83 -9.24
CA PRO A 203 -26.95 17.31 -8.13
C PRO A 203 -28.38 16.74 -8.21
N PRO A 204 -29.07 16.54 -7.07
CA PRO A 204 -30.49 16.24 -7.06
C PRO A 204 -31.27 17.28 -7.88
N LEU A 205 -32.37 16.88 -8.51
CA LEU A 205 -33.19 17.77 -9.34
C LEU A 205 -33.65 19.03 -8.58
N THR A 206 -33.87 18.93 -7.27
CA THR A 206 -34.23 20.06 -6.40
C THR A 206 -33.13 21.11 -6.25
N LYS A 207 -31.87 20.73 -6.48
CA LYS A 207 -30.69 21.59 -6.41
C LYS A 207 -30.10 21.89 -7.79
N PHE A 208 -30.66 21.30 -8.84
CA PHE A 208 -30.20 21.54 -10.20
C PHE A 208 -30.71 22.88 -10.68
N GLU A 209 -29.79 23.75 -11.12
CA GLU A 209 -30.09 25.08 -11.63
C GLU A 209 -29.97 25.07 -13.17
N PRO A 210 -31.06 24.81 -13.91
CA PRO A 210 -31.02 24.64 -15.37
C PRO A 210 -30.70 25.94 -16.11
N GLU A 211 -31.04 27.08 -15.52
CA GLU A 211 -31.02 28.37 -16.20
C GLU A 211 -29.63 28.75 -16.72
N LYS A 212 -28.58 28.50 -15.94
CA LYS A 212 -27.18 28.76 -16.34
C LYS A 212 -26.79 28.01 -17.61
N TYR A 213 -27.19 26.74 -17.70
CA TYR A 213 -26.90 25.88 -18.84
C TYR A 213 -27.73 26.26 -20.06
N VAL A 214 -29.02 26.55 -19.88
CA VAL A 214 -29.91 26.97 -20.98
C VAL A 214 -29.44 28.30 -21.59
N ARG A 215 -29.08 29.29 -20.76
CA ARG A 215 -28.54 30.56 -21.26
C ARG A 215 -27.24 30.36 -22.04
N SER A 216 -26.30 29.56 -21.52
CA SER A 216 -25.07 29.23 -22.23
C SER A 216 -25.34 28.49 -23.55
N TRP A 217 -26.30 27.57 -23.58
CA TRP A 217 -26.70 26.85 -24.78
C TRP A 217 -27.22 27.78 -25.88
N LEU A 218 -28.12 28.71 -25.52
CA LEU A 218 -28.68 29.69 -26.45
C LEU A 218 -27.63 30.68 -26.95
N LEU A 219 -26.75 31.16 -26.06
CA LEU A 219 -25.63 32.06 -26.42
C LEU A 219 -24.65 31.41 -27.41
N ASN A 220 -24.48 30.09 -27.36
CA ASN A 220 -23.66 29.34 -28.31
C ASN A 220 -24.34 29.12 -29.68
N GLY A 221 -25.38 29.90 -30.00
CA GLY A 221 -26.06 29.88 -31.30
C GLY A 221 -26.96 28.67 -31.51
N ARG A 222 -27.34 27.96 -30.43
CA ARG A 222 -28.31 26.86 -30.51
C ARG A 222 -29.71 27.38 -30.26
N HIS A 223 -30.66 26.79 -30.96
CA HIS A 223 -32.04 27.28 -30.97
C HIS A 223 -32.91 26.60 -29.89
N SER A 224 -33.94 27.31 -29.45
CA SER A 224 -35.01 26.71 -28.64
C SER A 224 -35.77 25.65 -29.45
N ALA A 225 -36.39 24.69 -28.77
CA ALA A 225 -37.26 23.71 -29.41
C ALA A 225 -38.43 24.39 -30.16
N ASP A 226 -38.87 25.55 -29.66
CA ASP A 226 -39.95 26.36 -30.23
C ASP A 226 -39.49 27.33 -31.33
N ASP A 227 -38.19 27.36 -31.63
CA ASP A 227 -37.65 28.23 -32.67
C ASP A 227 -38.16 27.79 -34.05
N THR A 228 -38.51 28.77 -34.89
CA THR A 228 -39.06 28.54 -36.23
C THR A 228 -38.01 27.90 -37.16
N ALA A 229 -36.73 28.11 -36.87
CA ALA A 229 -35.60 27.49 -37.58
C ALA A 229 -35.29 26.04 -37.12
N SER A 230 -35.90 25.56 -36.04
CA SER A 230 -35.71 24.19 -35.57
C SER A 230 -36.34 23.19 -36.54
N ARG A 231 -35.64 22.07 -36.81
CA ARG A 231 -36.17 20.98 -37.64
C ARG A 231 -37.47 20.44 -37.02
N LYS A 232 -38.61 20.74 -37.65
CA LYS A 232 -39.88 20.12 -37.30
C LYS A 232 -39.80 18.63 -37.61
N ARG A 233 -39.96 17.79 -36.59
CA ARG A 233 -40.08 16.35 -36.78
C ARG A 233 -41.44 16.10 -37.42
N ASN A 234 -41.47 15.68 -38.69
CA ASN A 234 -42.70 15.19 -39.30
C ASN A 234 -43.13 13.93 -38.56
N HIS A 235 -44.11 14.07 -37.67
CA HIS A 235 -44.74 12.93 -37.04
C HIS A 235 -45.48 12.16 -38.13
N LYS A 236 -44.90 11.06 -38.63
CA LYS A 236 -45.64 10.10 -39.44
C LYS A 236 -46.64 9.42 -38.49
N CYS A 237 -47.85 9.96 -38.41
CA CYS A 237 -48.97 9.24 -37.83
C CYS A 237 -49.18 8.02 -38.73
N ASP A 238 -48.88 6.85 -38.17
CA ASP A 238 -49.12 5.59 -38.85
C ASP A 238 -50.63 5.33 -38.86
N LYS A 239 -51.29 5.81 -39.93
CA LYS A 239 -52.73 5.65 -40.13
C LYS A 239 -53.11 4.23 -40.58
N THR A 240 -52.16 3.28 -40.62
CA THR A 240 -52.40 1.93 -41.14
C THR A 240 -53.55 1.23 -40.42
N TYR A 241 -53.80 1.58 -39.15
CA TYR A 241 -54.88 1.01 -38.34
C TYR A 241 -55.99 2.00 -37.96
N GLU A 242 -55.98 3.22 -38.51
CA GLU A 242 -56.99 4.25 -38.20
C GLU A 242 -58.41 3.78 -38.52
N SER A 243 -58.59 3.06 -39.62
CA SER A 243 -59.88 2.48 -40.01
C SER A 243 -60.38 1.43 -39.01
N LEU A 244 -59.46 0.74 -38.35
CA LEU A 244 -59.74 -0.33 -37.40
C LEU A 244 -60.08 0.24 -36.02
N TRP A 245 -59.42 1.33 -35.61
CA TRP A 245 -59.72 2.07 -34.38
C TRP A 245 -61.03 2.86 -34.43
N LYS A 246 -61.51 3.21 -35.62
CA LYS A 246 -62.83 3.86 -35.82
C LYS A 246 -64.02 2.90 -35.76
N LEU A 247 -63.77 1.59 -35.76
CA LEU A 247 -64.79 0.54 -35.70
C LEU A 247 -64.97 -0.04 -34.28
N LEU A 248 -64.11 0.32 -33.34
CA LEU A 248 -64.24 0.07 -31.90
C LEU A 248 -64.92 1.26 -31.22
#